data_AF-A0A7C7KME7-F1
#
_entry.id   AF-A0A7C7KME7-F1
#
_cell.length_a   1.000
_cell.length_b   1.000
_cell.length_c   1.000
_cell.angle_alpha   90.00
_cell.angle_beta   90.00
_cell.angle_gamma   90.00
#
_symmetry.space_group_name_H-M   'P 1'
#
loop_
_entity.id
_entity.type
_entity.pdbx_description
1 polymer ?
#
loop_
_entity_poly.entity_id
_entity_poly.type
_entity_poly.pdbx_seq_one_letter_code
_entity_poly.pdbx_strand_id
1 'polypeptide(L)'
;MYGELIHLRVLTNWRLDSVTLRFCGSLSVTPEDCRLGKLISLAREERNLSRDEVGRMLGISSEQLKRFEEDRERMPAGLLYRLSELLDLPVTAFFRE
;
A
#
# COMPACT_ATOMS: atom_id res chain seq x y z
N MET A 1 -25.35 11.98 -9.63
CA MET A 1 -24.27 11.83 -10.63
C MET A 1 -23.01 12.45 -10.07
N TYR A 2 -22.27 11.73 -9.23
CA TYR A 2 -20.95 12.14 -8.74
C TYR A 2 -20.00 10.98 -9.04
N GLY A 3 -19.63 10.84 -10.32
CA GLY A 3 -18.92 9.65 -10.81
C GLY A 3 -17.71 9.92 -11.70
N GLU A 4 -17.35 11.18 -11.97
CA GLU A 4 -16.36 11.45 -13.03
C GLU A 4 -15.18 12.36 -12.63
N LEU A 5 -15.03 12.75 -11.35
CA LEU A 5 -14.00 13.73 -10.97
C LEU A 5 -12.88 13.22 -10.03
N ILE A 6 -12.81 11.92 -9.72
CA ILE A 6 -11.71 11.36 -8.90
C ILE A 6 -10.58 10.76 -9.78
N HIS A 7 -10.83 10.51 -11.07
CA HIS A 7 -9.93 9.71 -11.90
C HIS A 7 -8.64 10.39 -12.38
N LEU A 8 -8.50 11.73 -12.29
CA LEU A 8 -7.41 12.45 -12.95
C LEU A 8 -6.29 12.97 -12.03
N ARG A 9 -6.28 12.61 -10.74
CA ARG A 9 -5.25 13.11 -9.80
C ARG A 9 -4.36 12.03 -9.19
N VAL A 10 -4.67 10.76 -9.45
CA VAL A 10 -4.07 9.63 -8.73
C VAL A 10 -2.73 9.18 -9.33
N LEU A 11 -2.36 9.61 -10.54
CA LEU A 11 -1.20 9.05 -11.27
C LEU A 11 0.05 9.94 -11.39
N THR A 12 0.05 11.20 -10.95
CA THR A 12 1.12 12.15 -11.33
C THR A 12 2.01 12.65 -10.20
N ASN A 13 1.78 12.28 -8.93
CA ASN A 13 2.53 12.89 -7.83
C ASN A 13 3.08 11.92 -6.76
N TRP A 14 3.07 10.60 -7.00
CA TRP A 14 3.74 9.61 -6.15
C TRP A 14 5.24 9.59 -6.43
N ARG A 15 5.90 10.73 -6.22
CA ARG A 15 7.35 10.83 -6.32
C ARG A 15 7.94 10.34 -5.00
N LEU A 16 8.44 9.10 -5.00
CA LEU A 16 9.17 8.50 -3.88
C LEU A 16 10.57 9.12 -3.79
N ASP A 17 10.62 10.43 -3.59
CA ASP A 17 11.87 11.18 -3.51
C ASP A 17 12.50 10.87 -2.16
N SER A 18 13.61 10.12 -2.17
CA SER A 18 14.55 10.00 -1.04
C SER A 18 14.09 9.23 0.20
N VAL A 19 13.31 8.15 0.04
CA VAL A 19 13.19 7.17 1.12
C VAL A 19 14.48 6.36 1.19
N THR A 20 15.38 6.73 2.09
CA THR A 20 16.50 5.87 2.51
C THR A 20 15.95 4.49 2.84
N LEU A 21 16.36 3.47 2.08
CA LEU A 21 16.12 2.06 2.38
C LEU A 21 16.83 1.73 3.70
N ARG A 22 16.18 2.03 4.82
CA ARG A 22 16.56 1.51 6.12
C ARG A 22 16.33 0.00 6.07
N PHE A 23 17.26 -0.74 6.66
CA PHE A 23 17.26 -2.19 6.78
C PHE A 23 15.84 -2.73 7.01
N CYS A 24 15.33 -3.45 6.01
CA CYS A 24 14.10 -4.22 6.12
C CYS A 24 14.30 -5.27 7.22
N GLY A 25 13.40 -5.32 8.20
CA GLY A 25 13.65 -5.93 9.51
C GLY A 25 13.83 -7.46 9.53
N SER A 26 13.76 -8.14 8.38
CA SER A 26 13.93 -9.59 8.28
C SER A 26 14.55 -10.01 6.94
N LEU A 27 15.33 -11.10 6.95
CA LEU A 27 16.02 -11.67 5.78
C LEU A 27 15.07 -12.14 4.66
N SER A 28 13.77 -12.22 4.93
CA SER A 28 12.75 -12.73 3.99
C SER A 28 11.96 -11.64 3.28
N VAL A 29 12.23 -10.35 3.54
CA VAL A 29 11.48 -9.23 2.96
C VAL A 29 12.36 -8.51 1.93
N THR A 30 11.82 -8.35 0.73
CA THR A 30 12.54 -7.74 -0.40
C THR A 30 12.46 -6.21 -0.37
N PRO A 31 13.40 -5.47 -0.99
CA PRO A 31 13.28 -4.01 -1.13
C PRO A 31 11.98 -3.55 -1.78
N GLU A 32 11.37 -4.39 -2.63
CA GLU A 32 10.06 -4.18 -3.24
C GLU A 32 8.96 -4.24 -2.18
N ASP A 33 8.99 -5.26 -1.30
CA ASP A 33 8.06 -5.38 -0.18
C ASP A 33 8.18 -4.19 0.80
N CYS A 34 9.40 -3.69 1.06
CA CYS A 34 9.57 -2.53 1.93
C CYS A 34 9.04 -1.22 1.28
N ARG A 35 9.11 -1.12 -0.06
CA ARG A 35 8.50 -0.01 -0.81
C ARG A 35 6.99 -0.13 -0.84
N LEU A 36 6.48 -1.35 -1.03
CA LEU A 36 5.07 -1.69 -0.96
C LEU A 36 4.48 -1.25 0.38
N GLY A 37 5.06 -1.65 1.51
CA GLY A 37 4.58 -1.28 2.85
C GLY A 37 4.38 0.23 3.04
N LYS A 38 5.34 1.03 2.55
CA LYS A 38 5.26 2.50 2.61
C LYS A 38 4.19 3.07 1.69
N LEU A 39 4.08 2.58 0.46
CA LEU A 39 3.03 3.00 -0.46
C LEU A 39 1.64 2.70 0.10
N ILE A 40 1.46 1.56 0.74
CA ILE A 40 0.21 1.16 1.38
C ILE A 40 -0.14 2.14 2.50
N SER A 41 0.82 2.46 3.37
CA SER A 41 0.59 3.42 4.47
C SER A 41 0.20 4.80 3.94
N LEU A 42 0.91 5.30 2.93
CA LEU A 42 0.61 6.60 2.32
C LEU A 42 -0.74 6.61 1.63
N ALA A 43 -1.04 5.59 0.81
CA ALA A 43 -2.32 5.49 0.09
C ALA A 43 -3.52 5.34 1.03
N ARG A 44 -3.31 4.67 2.17
CA ARG A 44 -4.28 4.57 3.26
C ARG A 44 -4.50 5.93 3.92
N GLU A 45 -3.43 6.66 4.26
CA GLU A 45 -3.48 7.98 4.89
C GLU A 45 -4.14 9.04 3.99
N GLU A 46 -3.85 9.05 2.70
CA GLU A 46 -4.50 9.97 1.74
C GLU A 46 -6.02 9.77 1.66
N ARG A 47 -6.49 8.55 1.89
CA ARG A 47 -7.92 8.20 1.91
C ARG A 47 -8.54 8.33 3.30
N ASN A 48 -7.78 8.80 4.30
CA ASN A 48 -8.18 8.89 5.71
C ASN A 48 -8.68 7.56 6.28
N LEU A 49 -8.13 6.44 5.80
CA LEU A 49 -8.50 5.11 6.26
C LEU A 49 -7.63 4.69 7.45
N SER A 50 -8.24 4.10 8.46
CA SER A 50 -7.52 3.46 9.56
C SER A 50 -7.07 2.04 9.19
N ARG A 51 -6.10 1.50 9.94
CA ARG A 51 -5.65 0.11 9.75
C ARG A 51 -6.77 -0.89 10.00
N ASP A 52 -7.66 -0.58 10.94
CA ASP A 52 -8.80 -1.43 11.29
C ASP A 52 -9.84 -1.47 10.15
N GLU A 53 -10.07 -0.34 9.48
CA GLU A 53 -10.98 -0.26 8.34
C GLU A 53 -10.44 -1.04 7.14
N VAL A 54 -9.16 -0.82 6.77
CA VAL A 54 -8.52 -1.57 5.68
C VAL A 54 -8.47 -3.06 6.01
N GLY A 55 -8.11 -3.42 7.25
CA GLY A 55 -8.13 -4.80 7.71
C GLY A 55 -9.51 -5.45 7.55
N ARG A 56 -10.56 -4.78 8.00
CA ARG A 56 -11.95 -5.26 7.86
C ARG A 56 -12.36 -5.43 6.40
N MET A 57 -11.99 -4.50 5.53
CA MET A 57 -12.33 -4.54 4.10
C MET A 57 -11.58 -5.64 3.34
N LEU A 58 -10.34 -5.94 3.74
CA LEU A 58 -9.54 -7.01 3.15
C LEU A 58 -9.78 -8.39 3.79
N GLY A 59 -10.41 -8.42 4.96
CA GLY A 59 -10.59 -9.64 5.76
C GLY A 59 -9.31 -10.07 6.48
N ILE A 60 -8.44 -9.13 6.83
CA ILE A 60 -7.21 -9.35 7.59
C ILE A 60 -7.23 -8.58 8.92
N SER A 61 -6.41 -9.00 9.87
CA SER A 61 -6.26 -8.23 11.12
C SER A 61 -5.47 -6.93 10.90
N SER A 62 -5.77 -5.92 11.71
CA SER A 62 -5.04 -4.64 11.71
C SER A 62 -3.56 -4.81 12.05
N GLU A 63 -3.23 -5.79 12.89
CA GLU A 63 -1.85 -6.13 13.24
C GLU A 63 -1.10 -6.77 12.05
N GLN A 64 -1.78 -7.59 11.23
CA GLN A 64 -1.19 -8.09 9.97
C GLN A 64 -0.95 -6.95 8.99
N LEU A 65 -1.91 -6.03 8.84
CA LEU A 65 -1.71 -4.86 7.99
C LEU A 65 -0.52 -4.01 8.47
N LYS A 66 -0.40 -3.79 9.78
CA LYS A 66 0.75 -3.10 10.37
C LYS A 66 2.08 -3.80 10.07
N ARG A 67 2.13 -5.14 10.09
CA ARG A 67 3.35 -5.89 9.73
C ARG A 67 3.75 -5.73 8.27
N PHE A 68 2.77 -5.59 7.36
CA PHE A 68 3.04 -5.26 5.97
C PHE A 68 3.54 -3.83 5.82
N GLU A 69 2.97 -2.87 6.56
CA GLU A 69 3.42 -1.47 6.55
C GLU A 69 4.79 -1.25 7.20
N GLU A 70 5.15 -2.04 8.22
CA GLU A 70 6.42 -1.96 8.95
C GLU A 70 7.52 -2.87 8.37
N ASP A 71 7.33 -3.34 7.14
CA ASP A 71 8.33 -4.12 6.40
C ASP A 71 8.77 -5.41 7.13
N ARG A 72 7.87 -6.00 7.93
CA ARG A 72 8.14 -7.21 8.73
C ARG A 72 7.69 -8.50 8.05
N GLU A 73 6.72 -8.41 7.14
CA GLU A 73 6.11 -9.55 6.46
C GLU A 73 5.86 -9.23 4.98
N ARG A 74 6.02 -10.24 4.12
CA ARG A 74 5.72 -10.11 2.69
C ARG A 74 4.22 -10.12 2.45
N MET A 75 3.72 -9.18 1.65
CA MET A 75 2.32 -9.16 1.25
C MET A 75 2.04 -10.24 0.18
N PRO A 76 1.06 -11.13 0.40
CA PRO A 76 0.60 -12.06 -0.63
C PRO A 76 0.00 -11.32 -1.83
N ALA A 77 0.30 -11.79 -3.05
CA ALA A 77 -0.20 -11.18 -4.29
C ALA A 77 -1.73 -11.05 -4.35
N GLY A 78 -2.47 -12.02 -3.80
CA GLY A 78 -3.93 -11.95 -3.72
C GLY A 78 -4.46 -10.84 -2.81
N LEU A 79 -3.75 -10.53 -1.72
CA LEU A 79 -4.10 -9.39 -0.86
C LEU A 79 -3.70 -8.07 -1.51
N LEU A 80 -2.55 -8.02 -2.19
CA LEU A 80 -2.14 -6.85 -2.96
C LEU A 80 -3.16 -6.50 -4.04
N TYR A 81 -3.70 -7.50 -4.75
CA TYR A 81 -4.77 -7.30 -5.73
C TYR A 81 -6.02 -6.70 -5.09
N ARG A 82 -6.50 -7.26 -3.98
CA ARG A 82 -7.66 -6.71 -3.26
C ARG A 82 -7.42 -5.30 -2.73
N LEU A 83 -6.21 -5.02 -2.28
CA LEU A 83 -5.82 -3.68 -1.85
C LEU A 83 -5.82 -2.70 -3.04
N SER A 84 -5.39 -3.14 -4.22
CA SER A 84 -5.43 -2.35 -5.44
C SER A 84 -6.86 -1.94 -5.81
N GLU A 85 -7.81 -2.87 -5.70
CA GLU A 85 -9.25 -2.62 -5.88
C GLU A 85 -9.79 -1.66 -4.80
N LEU A 86 -9.38 -1.87 -3.55
CA LEU A 86 -9.81 -1.03 -2.41
C LEU A 86 -9.34 0.42 -2.54
N LEU A 87 -8.10 0.60 -3.01
CA LEU A 87 -7.48 1.91 -3.15
C LEU A 87 -7.80 2.54 -4.51
N ASP A 88 -8.50 1.86 -5.42
CA ASP A 88 -8.73 2.31 -6.79
C ASP A 88 -7.40 2.66 -7.50
N LEU A 89 -6.41 1.78 -7.33
CA LEU A 89 -5.07 1.90 -7.88
C LEU A 89 -4.75 0.68 -8.74
N PRO A 90 -4.18 0.82 -9.94
CA PRO A 90 -3.74 -0.34 -10.69
C PRO A 90 -2.60 -1.04 -9.93
N VAL A 91 -2.58 -2.38 -9.90
CA VAL A 91 -1.51 -3.16 -9.24
C VAL A 91 -0.11 -2.73 -9.70
N THR A 92 0.03 -2.28 -10.95
CA THR A 92 1.28 -1.78 -11.51
C THR A 92 1.80 -0.52 -10.82
N ALA A 93 0.95 0.30 -10.19
CA ALA A 93 1.36 1.49 -9.46
C ALA A 93 2.29 1.16 -8.29
N PHE A 94 2.12 -0.03 -7.70
CA PHE A 94 2.93 -0.50 -6.58
C PHE A 94 4.36 -0.92 -6.96
N PHE A 95 4.61 -1.14 -8.25
CA PHE A 95 5.91 -1.62 -8.77
C PHE A 95 6.61 -0.60 -9.68
N ARG A 96 6.12 0.65 -9.77
CA ARG A 96 6.81 1.69 -10.56
C ARG A 96 8.07 2.15 -9.83
N GLU A 97 9.15 2.27 -10.60
CA GLU A 97 10.42 2.89 -10.19
C GLU A 97 10.32 4.42 -10.14
#